data_AF-A0AAD5QED1-F1
#
_entry.id   AF-A0AAD5QED1-F1
#
_cell.length_a   1.000
_cell.length_b   1.000
_cell.length_c   1.000
_cell.angle_alpha   90.00
_cell.angle_beta   90.00
_cell.angle_gamma   90.00
#
_symmetry.space_group_name_H-M   'P 1'
#
loop_
_entity.id
_entity.type
_entity.pdbx_description
1 polymer ?
#
loop_
_entity_poly.entity_id
_entity_poly.type
_entity_poly.pdbx_seq_one_letter_code
_entity_poly.pdbx_strand_id
1 'polypeptide(L)'
;MHLLLAGITIFIAVSSYVEGQRGQQQELPPFLQGASPATVKEFEMLLMKAENMTQNQLDMAINEWISRQDPRIQKAFQLFMKQVKDAQAQGEAAHKAAIAKFSPEAKNADAQLTAIASHPNKTNRQKGEEIQALLMSLPARVRMEIEQAMRG
;
A
#
# COMPACT_ATOMS: atom_id res chain seq x y z
N MET A 1 7.59 3.84 15.90
CA MET A 1 8.28 3.18 14.76
C MET A 1 7.18 2.74 13.81
N HIS A 2 7.07 3.48 12.72
CA HIS A 2 5.87 3.70 11.92
C HIS A 2 5.82 2.69 10.77
N LEU A 3 5.02 1.64 10.91
CA LEU A 3 5.09 0.45 10.06
C LEU A 3 4.14 0.48 8.86
N LEU A 4 3.44 1.59 8.63
CA LEU A 4 2.67 1.79 7.39
C LEU A 4 2.76 3.24 6.86
N LEU A 5 3.69 4.05 7.37
CA LEU A 5 3.63 5.52 7.24
C LEU A 5 4.55 6.10 6.16
N ALA A 6 5.13 5.25 5.31
CA ALA A 6 5.78 5.73 4.09
C ALA A 6 4.76 5.77 2.96
N GLY A 7 3.89 6.79 3.07
CA GLY A 7 3.04 7.36 2.03
C GLY A 7 2.03 6.42 1.41
N ILE A 8 1.29 6.97 0.45
CA ILE A 8 0.26 6.32 -0.34
C ILE A 8 0.91 5.20 -1.16
N THR A 9 1.30 4.10 -0.52
CA THR A 9 1.22 2.81 -1.16
C THR A 9 -0.26 2.55 -1.20
N ILE A 10 -0.87 2.84 -2.35
CA ILE A 10 -2.08 2.17 -2.76
C ILE A 10 -1.70 0.69 -2.79
N PHE A 11 -1.73 0.03 -1.64
CA PHE A 11 -2.07 -1.37 -1.60
C PHE A 11 -3.46 -1.40 -2.25
N ILE A 12 -3.49 -1.73 -3.53
CA ILE A 12 -4.61 -2.43 -4.14
C ILE A 12 -4.64 -3.81 -3.46
N ALA A 13 -4.82 -3.84 -2.14
CA ALA A 13 -5.31 -4.99 -1.41
C ALA A 13 -6.81 -4.84 -1.45
N VAL A 14 -7.35 -5.19 -2.62
CA VAL A 14 -8.71 -5.72 -2.72
C VAL A 14 -8.80 -6.82 -1.67
N SER A 15 -9.50 -6.57 -0.58
CA SER A 15 -9.90 -7.62 0.36
C SER A 15 -11.18 -7.19 1.06
N SER A 16 -12.27 -7.56 0.39
CA SER A 16 -13.34 -8.35 1.01
C SER A 16 -14.30 -7.61 1.95
N TYR A 17 -15.33 -7.00 1.37
CA TYR A 17 -16.70 -7.17 1.87
C TYR A 17 -17.66 -7.06 0.69
N VAL A 18 -17.75 -8.08 -0.16
CA VAL A 18 -18.99 -8.57 -0.78
C VAL A 18 -18.69 -9.98 -1.29
N GLU A 19 -19.30 -10.98 -0.68
CA GLU A 19 -19.38 -12.34 -1.20
C GLU A 19 -20.06 -12.35 -2.57
N GLY A 20 -19.45 -13.03 -3.53
CA GLY A 20 -20.14 -13.47 -4.74
C GLY A 20 -19.58 -12.90 -6.04
N GLN A 21 -18.54 -13.54 -6.56
CA GLN A 21 -18.21 -13.73 -7.98
C GLN A 21 -18.78 -12.72 -9.00
N ARG A 22 -17.92 -11.86 -9.56
CA ARG A 22 -17.90 -11.48 -11.00
C ARG A 22 -16.74 -10.55 -11.33
N GLY A 23 -15.72 -11.07 -12.03
CA GLY A 23 -14.76 -10.30 -12.83
C GLY A 23 -13.76 -9.44 -12.04
N GLN A 24 -12.50 -9.48 -12.46
CA GLN A 24 -11.44 -8.59 -11.96
C GLN A 24 -11.66 -7.14 -12.45
N GLN A 25 -12.78 -6.51 -12.07
CA GLN A 25 -12.86 -5.06 -12.10
C GLN A 25 -11.92 -4.58 -11.00
N GLN A 26 -10.82 -3.93 -11.39
CA GLN A 26 -10.11 -3.06 -10.45
C GLN A 26 -11.15 -2.08 -9.92
N GLU A 27 -11.62 -2.31 -8.69
CA GLU A 27 -12.59 -1.42 -8.08
C GLU A 27 -11.96 -0.03 -8.01
N LEU A 28 -12.60 0.92 -8.67
CA LEU A 28 -12.15 2.30 -8.67
C LEU A 28 -12.06 2.78 -7.22
N PRO A 29 -11.00 3.53 -6.86
CA PRO A 29 -10.91 4.14 -5.54
C PRO A 29 -12.20 4.90 -5.21
N PRO A 30 -12.68 4.87 -3.96
CA PRO A 30 -13.96 5.48 -3.58
C PRO A 30 -14.09 6.95 -4.02
N PHE A 31 -12.98 7.69 -4.04
CA PHE A 31 -12.96 9.10 -4.46
C PHE A 31 -13.14 9.33 -5.98
N LEU A 32 -13.07 8.27 -6.79
CA LEU A 32 -13.31 8.30 -8.25
C LEU A 32 -14.67 7.71 -8.64
N GLN A 33 -15.51 7.33 -7.68
CA GLN A 33 -16.85 6.84 -7.99
C GLN A 33 -17.67 7.92 -8.70
N GLY A 34 -18.17 7.58 -9.90
CA GLY A 34 -18.89 8.53 -10.76
C GLY A 34 -18.00 9.65 -11.32
N ALA A 35 -16.68 9.48 -11.36
CA ALA A 35 -15.78 10.31 -12.16
C ALA A 35 -15.95 9.98 -13.65
N SER A 36 -15.55 10.91 -14.51
CA SER A 36 -15.57 10.67 -15.96
C SER A 36 -14.54 9.60 -16.35
N PRO A 37 -14.76 8.84 -17.45
CA PRO A 37 -13.76 7.91 -17.95
C PRO A 37 -12.40 8.55 -18.23
N ALA A 38 -12.38 9.83 -18.65
CA ALA A 38 -11.16 10.58 -18.89
C ALA A 38 -10.39 10.83 -17.57
N THR A 39 -11.09 11.26 -16.52
CA THR A 39 -10.53 11.47 -15.18
C THR A 39 -9.96 10.18 -14.60
N VAL A 40 -10.68 9.07 -14.74
CA VAL A 40 -10.21 7.74 -14.32
C VAL A 40 -8.93 7.37 -15.05
N LYS A 41 -8.91 7.52 -16.38
CA LYS A 41 -7.75 7.21 -17.22
C LYS A 41 -6.52 8.06 -16.87
N GLU A 42 -6.70 9.34 -16.52
CA GLU A 42 -5.60 10.18 -16.05
C GLU A 42 -4.96 9.64 -14.77
N PHE A 43 -5.80 9.22 -13.82
CA PHE A 43 -5.33 8.64 -12.58
C PHE A 43 -4.62 7.30 -12.82
N GLU A 44 -5.15 6.43 -13.67
CA GLU A 44 -4.50 5.18 -14.07
C GLU A 44 -3.12 5.42 -14.70
N MET A 45 -3.00 6.40 -15.61
CA MET A 45 -1.71 6.75 -16.22
C MET A 45 -0.68 7.29 -15.21
N LEU A 46 -1.13 7.95 -14.13
CA LEU A 46 -0.27 8.34 -13.02
C LEU A 46 0.25 7.09 -12.30
N LEU A 47 -0.64 6.14 -11.99
CA LEU A 47 -0.27 4.90 -11.29
C LEU A 47 0.68 4.02 -12.11
N MET A 48 0.56 3.99 -13.44
CA MET A 48 1.50 3.28 -14.30
C MET A 48 2.95 3.75 -14.15
N LYS A 49 3.16 4.99 -13.69
CA LYS A 49 4.51 5.56 -13.46
C LYS A 49 4.98 5.38 -12.01
N ALA A 50 4.09 4.97 -11.10
CA ALA A 50 4.35 4.94 -9.67
C ALA A 50 5.51 4.02 -9.29
N GLU A 51 5.73 2.91 -10.01
CA GLU A 51 6.86 2.00 -9.77
C GLU A 51 8.23 2.70 -9.88
N ASN A 52 8.34 3.73 -10.74
CA ASN A 52 9.58 4.48 -10.97
C ASN A 52 9.74 5.66 -10.00
N MET A 53 8.76 5.91 -9.15
CA MET A 53 8.74 7.05 -8.24
C MET A 53 9.18 6.62 -6.84
N THR A 54 9.87 7.52 -6.13
CA THR A 54 9.94 7.45 -4.68
C THR A 54 8.58 7.78 -4.06
N GLN A 55 8.42 7.48 -2.78
CA GLN A 55 7.17 7.79 -2.10
C GLN A 55 6.80 9.27 -2.17
N ASN A 56 7.77 10.16 -1.90
CA ASN A 56 7.55 11.60 -1.94
C ASN A 56 7.17 12.08 -3.36
N GLN A 57 7.78 11.50 -4.40
CA GLN A 57 7.44 11.83 -5.79
C GLN A 57 6.01 11.41 -6.13
N LEU A 58 5.60 10.21 -5.71
CA LEU A 58 4.24 9.72 -5.92
C LEU A 58 3.21 10.58 -5.17
N ASP A 59 3.46 10.87 -3.90
CA ASP A 59 2.57 11.69 -3.08
C ASP A 59 2.41 13.10 -3.67
N MET A 60 3.49 13.73 -4.14
CA MET A 60 3.42 15.01 -4.85
C MET A 60 2.60 14.91 -6.14
N ALA A 61 2.84 13.88 -6.97
CA ALA A 61 2.13 13.69 -8.23
C ALA A 61 0.61 13.51 -8.01
N ILE A 62 0.22 12.72 -7.00
CA ILE A 62 -1.18 12.51 -6.64
C ILE A 62 -1.81 13.81 -6.14
N ASN A 63 -1.14 14.54 -5.24
CA ASN A 63 -1.67 15.80 -4.72
C ASN A 63 -1.82 16.87 -5.81
N GLU A 64 -0.84 16.97 -6.71
CA GLU A 64 -0.91 17.85 -7.87
C GLU A 64 -2.08 17.47 -8.78
N TRP A 65 -2.25 16.19 -9.08
CA TRP A 65 -3.38 15.70 -9.85
C TRP A 65 -4.73 16.03 -9.18
N ILE A 66 -4.87 15.78 -7.88
CA ILE A 66 -6.08 16.08 -7.09
C ILE A 66 -6.41 17.56 -7.11
N SER A 67 -5.40 18.43 -6.98
CA SER A 67 -5.62 19.90 -6.97
C SER A 67 -6.27 20.44 -8.25
N ARG A 68 -6.15 19.71 -9.36
CA ARG A 68 -6.78 20.05 -10.65
C ARG A 68 -8.20 19.49 -10.81
N GLN A 69 -8.62 18.58 -9.93
CA GLN A 69 -9.93 17.95 -10.03
C GLN A 69 -11.04 18.85 -9.51
N ASP A 70 -12.28 18.52 -9.85
CA ASP A 70 -13.43 19.25 -9.35
C ASP A 70 -13.61 19.10 -7.81
N PRO A 71 -14.30 20.04 -7.15
CA PRO A 71 -14.43 20.05 -5.69
C PRO A 71 -15.03 18.77 -5.07
N ARG A 72 -15.83 18.00 -5.82
CA ARG A 72 -16.39 16.72 -5.33
C ARG A 72 -15.26 15.70 -5.17
N ILE A 73 -14.41 15.54 -6.18
CA ILE A 73 -13.28 14.59 -6.14
C ILE A 73 -12.28 15.01 -5.07
N GLN A 74 -11.96 16.29 -4.97
CA GLN A 74 -11.06 16.80 -3.92
C GLN A 74 -11.55 16.46 -2.51
N LYS A 75 -12.84 16.69 -2.22
CA LYS A 75 -13.45 16.36 -0.92
C LYS A 75 -13.48 14.86 -0.67
N ALA A 76 -13.85 14.07 -1.68
CA ALA A 76 -13.88 12.62 -1.57
C ALA A 76 -12.49 12.03 -1.31
N PHE A 77 -11.46 12.60 -1.95
CA PHE A 77 -10.07 12.20 -1.71
C PHE A 77 -9.62 12.52 -0.27
N GLN A 78 -9.95 13.70 0.26
CA GLN A 78 -9.65 14.02 1.65
C GLN A 78 -10.32 13.07 2.64
N LEU A 79 -11.58 12.67 2.38
CA LEU A 79 -12.27 11.66 3.20
C LEU A 79 -11.60 10.30 3.09
N PHE A 80 -11.26 9.88 1.87
CA PHE A 80 -10.54 8.64 1.62
C PHE A 80 -9.19 8.62 2.37
N MET A 81 -8.41 9.70 2.33
CA MET A 81 -7.13 9.79 3.04
C MET A 81 -7.29 9.68 4.57
N LYS A 82 -8.40 10.18 5.14
CA LYS A 82 -8.70 9.97 6.56
C LYS A 82 -8.97 8.49 6.87
N GLN A 83 -9.79 7.84 6.06
CA GLN A 83 -10.08 6.40 6.20
C GLN A 83 -8.83 5.55 6.06
N VAL A 84 -7.97 5.87 5.08
CA VAL A 84 -6.68 5.21 4.90
C VAL A 84 -5.84 5.34 6.16
N LYS A 85 -5.75 6.54 6.75
CA LYS A 85 -4.98 6.75 7.98
C LYS A 85 -5.54 5.95 9.18
N ASP A 86 -6.85 5.83 9.29
CA ASP A 86 -7.48 5.05 10.37
C ASP A 86 -7.24 3.54 10.18
N ALA A 87 -7.43 3.04 8.96
CA ALA A 87 -7.11 1.65 8.60
C ALA A 87 -5.61 1.35 8.79
N GLN A 88 -4.76 2.33 8.49
CA GLN A 88 -3.34 2.25 8.71
C GLN A 88 -3.00 2.03 10.19
N ALA A 89 -3.58 2.83 11.08
CA ALA A 89 -3.35 2.68 12.51
C ALA A 89 -3.79 1.30 13.03
N GLN A 90 -4.90 0.77 12.52
CA GLN A 90 -5.39 -0.58 12.85
C GLN A 90 -4.43 -1.65 12.32
N GLY A 91 -3.98 -1.52 11.08
CA GLY A 91 -2.99 -2.43 10.48
C GLY A 91 -1.67 -2.44 11.24
N GLU A 92 -1.17 -1.28 11.68
CA GLU A 92 0.04 -1.20 12.50
C GLU A 92 -0.12 -1.88 13.86
N ALA A 93 -1.31 -1.79 14.46
CA ALA A 93 -1.61 -2.47 15.72
C ALA A 93 -1.64 -4.00 15.54
N ALA A 94 -2.31 -4.48 14.48
CA ALA A 94 -2.34 -5.91 14.13
C ALA A 94 -0.94 -6.44 13.82
N HIS A 95 -0.14 -5.69 13.05
CA HIS A 95 1.25 -6.04 12.74
C HIS A 95 2.11 -6.17 14.00
N LYS A 96 2.02 -5.21 14.92
CA LYS A 96 2.72 -5.29 16.22
C LYS A 96 2.31 -6.52 17.03
N ALA A 97 1.03 -6.87 17.03
CA ALA A 97 0.54 -8.06 17.70
C ALA A 97 1.06 -9.35 17.04
N ALA A 98 1.20 -9.37 15.72
CA ALA A 98 1.76 -10.50 14.98
C ALA A 98 3.27 -10.66 15.25
N ILE A 99 4.05 -9.57 15.20
CA ILE A 99 5.49 -9.58 15.52
C ILE A 99 5.73 -10.20 16.89
N ALA A 100 4.87 -9.96 17.89
CA ALA A 100 5.04 -10.53 19.23
C ALA A 100 5.14 -12.06 19.21
N LYS A 101 4.44 -12.72 18.29
CA LYS A 101 4.36 -14.19 18.13
C LYS A 101 5.47 -14.77 17.25
N PHE A 102 6.25 -13.94 16.56
CA PHE A 102 7.31 -14.38 15.65
C PHE A 102 8.50 -15.01 16.37
N SER A 103 9.11 -15.98 15.70
CA SER A 103 10.46 -16.46 16.01
C SER A 103 11.48 -15.29 15.94
N PRO A 104 12.63 -15.40 16.62
CA PRO A 104 13.69 -14.39 16.52
C PRO A 104 14.10 -14.10 15.07
N GLU A 105 14.18 -15.13 14.23
CA GLU A 105 14.52 -14.98 12.81
C GLU A 105 13.42 -14.27 12.02
N ALA A 106 12.15 -14.56 12.28
CA ALA A 106 11.02 -13.85 11.67
C ALA A 106 10.95 -12.39 12.12
N LYS A 107 11.25 -12.07 13.38
CA LYS A 107 11.38 -10.68 13.87
C LYS A 107 12.49 -9.92 13.15
N ASN A 108 13.64 -10.55 12.94
CA ASN A 108 14.75 -9.93 12.22
C ASN A 108 14.42 -9.72 10.74
N ALA A 109 13.77 -10.69 10.10
CA ALA A 109 13.31 -10.56 8.73
C ALA A 109 12.27 -9.44 8.58
N ASP A 110 11.30 -9.34 9.50
CA ASP A 110 10.31 -8.26 9.53
C ASP A 110 10.95 -6.87 9.68
N ALA A 111 11.95 -6.75 10.55
CA ALA A 111 12.68 -5.49 10.71
C ALA A 111 13.40 -5.07 9.42
N GLN A 112 13.97 -6.03 8.67
CA GLN A 112 14.60 -5.75 7.37
C GLN A 112 13.57 -5.37 6.31
N LEU A 113 12.43 -6.08 6.22
CA LEU A 113 11.32 -5.72 5.35
C LEU A 113 10.83 -4.29 5.63
N THR A 114 10.68 -3.96 6.91
CA THR A 114 10.30 -2.62 7.37
C THR A 114 11.32 -1.56 6.94
N ALA A 115 12.62 -1.84 7.09
CA ALA A 115 13.67 -0.92 6.69
C ALA A 115 13.69 -0.66 5.17
N ILE A 116 13.42 -1.69 4.36
CA ILE A 116 13.31 -1.56 2.90
C ILE A 116 12.07 -0.73 2.54
N ALA A 117 10.91 -1.08 3.09
CA ALA A 117 9.64 -0.42 2.80
C ALA A 117 9.65 1.07 3.17
N SER A 118 10.27 1.41 4.32
CA SER A 118 10.36 2.78 4.82
C SER A 118 11.50 3.61 4.19
N HIS A 119 12.32 3.04 3.30
CA HIS A 119 13.47 3.75 2.76
C HIS A 119 13.04 4.94 1.89
N PRO A 120 13.40 6.20 2.22
CA PRO A 120 12.82 7.38 1.60
C PRO A 120 13.28 7.60 0.16
N ASN A 121 14.50 7.16 -0.16
CA ASN A 121 15.16 7.43 -1.43
C ASN A 121 15.04 6.29 -2.44
N LYS A 122 14.39 5.19 -2.08
CA LYS A 122 14.18 4.05 -3.00
C LYS A 122 12.89 4.24 -3.76
N THR A 123 12.92 3.94 -5.05
CA THR A 123 11.70 3.85 -5.84
C THR A 123 10.87 2.65 -5.39
N ASN A 124 9.58 2.66 -5.73
CA ASN A 124 8.70 1.52 -5.44
C ASN A 124 9.20 0.23 -6.08
N ARG A 125 9.79 0.29 -7.29
CA ARG A 125 10.43 -0.87 -7.93
C ARG A 125 11.61 -1.39 -7.12
N GLN A 126 12.54 -0.52 -6.73
CA GLN A 126 13.71 -0.92 -5.94
C GLN A 126 13.29 -1.58 -4.61
N LYS A 127 12.28 -1.03 -3.93
CA LYS A 127 11.72 -1.64 -2.73
C LYS A 127 11.15 -3.02 -3.01
N GLY A 128 10.38 -3.17 -4.09
CA GLY A 128 9.80 -4.45 -4.50
C GLY A 128 10.85 -5.52 -4.80
N GLU A 129 11.89 -5.16 -5.56
CA GLU A 129 13.03 -6.04 -5.89
C GLU A 129 13.78 -6.49 -4.63
N GLU A 130 14.08 -5.57 -3.71
CA GLU A 130 14.78 -5.88 -2.48
C GLU A 130 13.93 -6.72 -1.50
N ILE A 131 12.63 -6.42 -1.38
CA ILE A 131 11.69 -7.22 -0.59
C ILE A 131 11.63 -8.64 -1.16
N GLN A 132 11.50 -8.78 -2.47
CA GLN A 132 11.45 -10.09 -3.13
C GLN A 132 12.75 -10.87 -2.90
N ALA A 133 13.90 -10.23 -3.07
CA ALA A 133 15.21 -10.84 -2.83
C ALA A 133 15.36 -11.30 -1.38
N LEU A 134 14.96 -10.47 -0.42
CA LEU A 134 14.95 -10.82 0.99
C LEU A 134 14.07 -12.05 1.24
N LEU A 135 12.80 -12.03 0.82
CA LEU A 135 11.87 -13.14 1.00
C LEU A 135 12.38 -14.46 0.40
N MET A 136 13.01 -14.41 -0.78
CA MET A 136 13.62 -15.58 -1.43
C MET A 136 14.81 -16.13 -0.64
N SER A 137 15.59 -15.26 0.03
CA SER A 137 16.73 -15.67 0.86
C SER A 137 16.32 -16.27 2.21
N LEU A 138 15.11 -15.97 2.70
CA LEU A 138 14.65 -16.47 3.99
C LEU A 138 14.41 -17.99 3.96
N PRO A 139 14.72 -18.70 5.06
CA PRO A 139 14.30 -20.08 5.23
C PRO A 139 12.78 -20.23 5.07
N ALA A 140 12.34 -21.35 4.47
CA ALA A 140 10.91 -21.58 4.21
C ALA A 140 10.04 -21.45 5.47
N ARG A 141 10.52 -21.90 6.64
CA ARG A 141 9.82 -21.76 7.93
C ARG A 141 9.54 -20.29 8.29
N VAL A 142 10.52 -19.41 8.09
CA VAL A 142 10.43 -17.99 8.41
C VAL A 142 9.47 -17.29 7.45
N ARG A 143 9.54 -17.64 6.16
CA ARG A 143 8.63 -17.12 5.14
C ARG A 143 7.17 -17.48 5.45
N MET A 144 6.91 -18.73 5.85
CA MET A 144 5.56 -19.18 6.24
C MET A 144 5.04 -18.45 7.48
N GLU A 145 5.88 -18.21 8.50
CA GLU A 145 5.49 -17.44 9.68
C GLU A 145 5.04 -16.02 9.31
N ILE A 146 5.80 -15.35 8.44
CA ILE A 146 5.49 -14.00 7.96
C ILE A 146 4.21 -14.01 7.12
N GLU A 147 4.09 -14.93 6.17
CA GLU A 147 2.89 -15.05 5.30
C GLU A 147 1.61 -15.35 6.10
N GLN A 148 1.69 -16.18 7.15
CA GLN A 148 0.55 -16.48 8.01
C GLN A 148 0.09 -15.25 8.79
N ALA A 149 1.02 -14.49 9.35
CA ALA A 149 0.70 -13.24 10.04
C ALA A 149 0.07 -12.19 9.13
N MET A 150 0.43 -12.16 7.84
CA MET A 150 -0.18 -11.25 6.88
C MET A 150 -1.62 -11.62 6.49
N ARG A 151 -2.05 -12.87 6.77
CA ARG A 151 -3.42 -13.34 6.48
C ARG A 151 -4.42 -13.08 7.61
N GLY A 152 -3.95 -12.62 8.78
CA GLY A 152 -4.75 -12.41 9.99
C GLY A 152 -4.73 -13.60 10.93
#